data_AF-A0A171AKJ7-F1
#
_entry.id   AF-A0A171AKJ7-F1
#
_cell.length_a   1.000
_cell.length_b   1.000
_cell.length_c   1.000
_cell.angle_alpha   90.00
_cell.angle_beta   90.00
_cell.angle_gamma   90.00
#
_symmetry.space_group_name_H-M   'P 1'
#
loop_
_entity.id
_entity.type
_entity.pdbx_description
1 polymer ?
#
loop_
_entity_poly.entity_id
_entity_poly.type
_entity_poly.pdbx_seq_one_letter_code
_entity_poly.pdbx_strand_id
1 'polypeptide(L)'
;CSSPDQQALLFEDIIAPSFDKLNEALSLEPKFQPRLQLPVSSQDGHEVTIGIRDGSAHVLRSLKVWYDLPPEVLFVATNLMDRFLTKMKVRPKHMGCISIASFQLACVAVCGDNNHVCENSDATVLVPTAEDILAISQCRCSRGDLFRMQSVISAKTGVTAAG
;
A
#
# COMPACT_ATOMS: atom_id res chain seq x y z
N CYS A 1 -14.00 29.32 -31.61
CA CYS A 1 -15.26 28.57 -31.61
C CYS A 1 -15.02 27.23 -32.26
N SER A 2 -14.86 26.16 -31.47
CA SER A 2 -14.75 24.80 -32.01
C SER A 2 -16.12 24.36 -32.56
N SER A 3 -16.14 23.59 -33.66
CA SER A 3 -17.40 23.10 -34.25
C SER A 3 -18.08 22.06 -33.35
N PRO A 4 -19.41 21.88 -33.45
CA PRO A 4 -20.15 20.86 -32.68
C PRO A 4 -19.57 19.45 -32.83
N ASP A 5 -19.09 19.10 -34.03
CA ASP A 5 -18.46 17.81 -34.32
C ASP A 5 -17.14 17.62 -33.56
N GLN A 6 -16.38 18.70 -33.36
CA GLN A 6 -15.12 18.66 -32.63
C GLN A 6 -15.32 18.57 -31.11
N GLN A 7 -16.46 19.06 -30.59
CA GLN A 7 -16.87 18.82 -29.21
C GLN A 7 -17.38 17.40 -28.97
N ALA A 8 -18.10 16.82 -29.95
CA ALA A 8 -18.57 15.43 -29.87
C ALA A 8 -17.39 14.44 -29.88
N LEU A 9 -16.38 14.67 -30.71
CA LEU A 9 -15.15 13.86 -30.76
C LEU A 9 -14.35 13.94 -29.45
N LEU A 10 -14.20 15.13 -28.86
CA LEU A 10 -13.54 15.27 -27.54
C LEU A 10 -14.30 14.53 -26.42
N PHE A 11 -15.63 14.45 -26.52
CA PHE A 11 -16.43 13.75 -25.53
C PHE A 11 -16.29 12.22 -25.65
N GLU A 12 -16.34 11.69 -26.87
CA GLU A 12 -16.18 10.25 -27.13
C GLU A 12 -14.74 9.76 -26.92
N ASP A 13 -13.73 10.50 -27.39
CA ASP A 13 -12.34 10.01 -27.41
C ASP A 13 -11.62 10.16 -26.06
N ILE A 14 -12.02 11.12 -25.22
CA ILE A 14 -11.30 11.46 -23.98
C ILE A 14 -12.21 11.36 -22.76
N ILE A 15 -13.42 11.91 -22.83
CA ILE A 15 -14.28 12.06 -21.66
C ILE A 15 -14.97 10.74 -21.32
N ALA A 16 -15.55 10.03 -22.29
CA ALA A 16 -16.24 8.76 -22.05
C ALA A 16 -15.33 7.66 -21.45
N PRO A 17 -14.13 7.37 -21.99
CA PRO A 17 -13.22 6.39 -21.37
C PRO A 17 -12.75 6.80 -19.97
N SER A 18 -12.64 8.10 -19.70
CA SER A 18 -12.28 8.61 -18.37
C SER A 18 -13.43 8.43 -17.37
N PHE A 19 -14.68 8.60 -17.81
CA PHE A 19 -15.86 8.30 -16.99
C PHE A 19 -16.01 6.81 -16.68
N ASP A 20 -15.72 5.93 -17.63
CA ASP A 20 -15.76 4.48 -17.40
C ASP A 20 -14.74 4.06 -16.34
N LYS A 21 -13.50 4.54 -16.44
CA LYS A 21 -12.45 4.29 -15.42
C LYS A 21 -12.84 4.84 -14.05
N LEU A 22 -13.45 6.03 -14.01
CA LEU A 22 -13.94 6.61 -12.76
C LEU A 22 -15.04 5.75 -12.14
N ASN A 23 -16.03 5.33 -12.93
CA ASN A 23 -17.12 4.48 -12.46
C ASN A 23 -16.62 3.11 -11.98
N GLU A 24 -15.65 2.53 -12.69
CA GLU A 24 -14.97 1.31 -12.25
C GLU A 24 -14.28 1.52 -10.89
N ALA A 25 -13.48 2.58 -10.75
CA ALA A 25 -12.79 2.90 -9.49
C ALA A 25 -13.78 3.11 -8.33
N LEU A 26 -14.89 3.84 -8.56
CA LEU A 26 -15.96 4.02 -7.58
C LEU A 26 -16.62 2.70 -7.19
N SER A 27 -16.85 1.80 -8.14
CA SER A 27 -17.41 0.48 -7.85
C SER A 27 -16.50 -0.38 -6.95
N LEU A 28 -15.19 -0.14 -7.00
CA LEU A 28 -14.18 -0.83 -6.20
C LEU A 28 -13.94 -0.18 -4.83
N GLU A 29 -14.35 1.07 -4.61
CA GLU A 29 -14.14 1.79 -3.36
C GLU A 29 -14.58 0.98 -2.12
N PRO A 30 -15.78 0.36 -2.07
CA PRO A 30 -16.22 -0.41 -0.90
C PRO A 30 -15.33 -1.62 -0.57
N LYS A 31 -14.62 -2.18 -1.56
CA LYS A 31 -13.70 -3.31 -1.39
C LYS A 31 -12.38 -2.89 -0.72
N PHE A 32 -11.95 -1.67 -0.97
CA PHE A 32 -10.65 -1.15 -0.56
C PHE A 32 -10.71 -0.10 0.56
N GLN A 33 -11.89 0.42 0.91
CA GLN A 33 -12.04 1.37 2.00
C GLN A 33 -11.89 0.69 3.38
N PRO A 34 -10.86 1.04 4.18
CA PRO A 34 -10.74 0.54 5.55
C PRO A 34 -11.72 1.26 6.48
N ARG A 35 -12.49 0.50 7.26
CA ARG A 35 -13.30 1.04 8.38
C ARG A 35 -12.51 0.98 9.69
N LEU A 36 -11.32 1.57 9.66
CA LEU A 36 -10.37 1.48 10.76
C LEU A 36 -10.79 2.40 11.92
N GLN A 37 -10.94 1.82 13.11
CA GLN A 37 -11.18 2.55 14.36
C GLN A 37 -10.11 2.14 15.36
N LEU A 38 -9.24 3.10 15.72
CA LEU A 38 -8.15 2.90 16.68
C LEU A 38 -8.32 3.86 17.86
N PRO A 39 -7.99 3.44 19.08
CA PRO A 39 -7.97 4.33 20.23
C PRO A 39 -6.86 5.38 20.10
N VAL A 40 -7.10 6.56 20.69
CA VAL A 40 -6.08 7.63 20.78
C VAL A 40 -4.95 7.20 21.74
N SER A 41 -5.31 6.52 22.83
CA SER A 41 -4.40 6.05 23.88
C SER A 41 -4.78 4.65 24.37
N SER A 42 -3.79 3.84 24.75
CA SER A 42 -3.99 2.51 25.37
C SER A 42 -3.41 2.53 26.78
N GLN A 43 -4.24 2.22 27.79
CA GLN A 43 -3.85 2.25 29.20
C GLN A 43 -2.91 1.09 29.58
N ASP A 44 -3.08 -0.06 28.93
CA ASP A 44 -2.34 -1.30 29.15
C ASP A 44 -1.22 -1.54 28.11
N GLY A 45 -1.12 -0.69 27.09
CA GLY A 45 -0.16 -0.81 25.99
C GLY A 45 -0.37 -2.04 25.11
N HIS A 46 -1.55 -2.66 25.15
CA HIS A 46 -1.84 -3.89 24.41
C HIS A 46 -2.57 -3.67 23.08
N GLU A 47 -3.05 -2.45 22.83
CA GLU A 47 -3.79 -2.11 21.63
C GLU A 47 -3.00 -1.14 20.74
N VAL A 48 -3.12 -1.31 19.43
CA VAL A 48 -2.56 -0.37 18.45
C VAL A 48 -3.35 0.93 18.54
N THR A 49 -2.67 2.03 18.84
CA THR A 49 -3.26 3.37 18.86
C THR A 49 -3.08 4.07 17.52
N ILE A 50 -3.78 5.19 17.33
CA ILE A 50 -3.58 6.10 16.19
C ILE A 50 -2.09 6.49 16.08
N GLY A 51 -1.46 6.87 17.20
CA GLY A 51 -0.05 7.26 17.20
C GLY A 51 0.91 6.13 16.78
N ILE A 52 0.62 4.88 17.16
CA ILE A 52 1.43 3.72 16.72
C ILE A 52 1.26 3.50 15.21
N ARG A 53 0.02 3.55 14.71
CA ARG A 53 -0.28 3.42 13.27
C ARG A 53 0.40 4.52 12.47
N ASP A 54 0.35 5.76 12.94
CA ASP A 54 0.95 6.90 12.25
C ASP A 54 2.48 6.88 12.29
N GLY A 55 3.07 6.44 13.40
CA GLY A 55 4.50 6.16 13.48
C GLY A 55 4.93 5.09 12.45
N SER A 56 4.14 4.02 12.31
CA SER A 56 4.32 3.02 11.27
C SER A 56 4.23 3.62 9.85
N ALA A 57 3.20 4.42 9.56
CA ALA A 57 3.04 5.09 8.26
C ALA A 57 4.20 6.05 7.95
N HIS A 58 4.74 6.74 8.96
CA HIS A 58 5.92 7.58 8.82
C HIS A 58 7.17 6.77 8.43
N VAL A 59 7.37 5.59 9.03
CA VAL A 59 8.45 4.68 8.62
C VAL A 59 8.27 4.24 7.16
N LEU A 60 7.05 3.90 6.74
CA LEU A 60 6.77 3.54 5.34
C LEU A 60 7.08 4.68 4.37
N ARG A 61 6.72 5.91 4.73
CA ARG A 61 7.08 7.10 3.95
C ARG A 61 8.59 7.26 3.85
N SER A 62 9.31 7.03 4.95
CA SER A 62 10.77 7.12 4.99
C SER A 62 11.42 6.08 4.07
N LEU A 63 10.91 4.84 4.05
CA LEU A 63 11.38 3.80 3.14
C LEU A 63 11.08 4.12 1.67
N LYS A 64 9.87 4.61 1.36
CA LYS A 64 9.51 5.07 0.01
C LYS A 64 10.52 6.11 -0.49
N VAL A 65 10.87 7.09 0.35
CA VAL A 65 11.82 8.15 0.00
C VAL A 65 13.24 7.60 -0.13
N TRP A 66 13.65 6.72 0.79
CA TRP A 66 14.98 6.11 0.78
C TRP A 66 15.26 5.34 -0.52
N TYR A 67 14.27 4.59 -1.00
CA TYR A 67 14.35 3.79 -2.21
C TYR A 67 13.79 4.50 -3.46
N ASP A 68 13.45 5.78 -3.36
CA ASP A 68 12.81 6.58 -4.43
C ASP A 68 11.65 5.87 -5.18
N LEU A 69 10.83 5.11 -4.44
CA LEU A 69 9.73 4.36 -5.02
C LEU A 69 8.55 5.27 -5.38
N PRO A 70 7.67 4.87 -6.31
CA PRO A 70 6.47 5.64 -6.64
C PRO A 70 5.57 5.87 -5.42
N PRO A 71 4.85 7.01 -5.32
CA PRO A 71 3.95 7.30 -4.20
C PRO A 71 2.83 6.25 -4.03
N GLU A 72 2.43 5.58 -5.11
CA GLU A 72 1.46 4.48 -5.15
C GLU A 72 1.85 3.34 -4.19
N VAL A 73 3.15 3.05 -4.06
CA VAL A 73 3.64 2.03 -3.11
C VAL A 73 3.25 2.40 -1.68
N LEU A 74 3.39 3.67 -1.30
CA LEU A 74 3.01 4.14 0.04
C LEU A 74 1.50 4.06 0.25
N PHE A 75 0.71 4.45 -0.75
CA PHE A 75 -0.76 4.40 -0.67
C PHE A 75 -1.26 2.96 -0.52
N VAL A 76 -0.76 2.05 -1.34
CA VAL A 76 -1.12 0.63 -1.29
C VAL A 76 -0.65 0.00 0.03
N ALA A 77 0.58 0.28 0.48
CA ALA A 77 1.10 -0.26 1.74
C ALA A 77 0.26 0.19 2.94
N THR A 78 -0.07 1.48 3.00
CA THR A 78 -0.90 2.05 4.07
C THR A 78 -2.31 1.48 4.03
N ASN A 79 -2.90 1.36 2.84
CA ASN A 79 -4.21 0.74 2.65
C ASN A 79 -4.24 -0.73 3.11
N LEU A 80 -3.22 -1.52 2.78
CA LEU A 80 -3.10 -2.91 3.22
C LEU A 80 -2.99 -3.02 4.74
N MET A 81 -2.15 -2.18 5.35
CA MET A 81 -2.01 -2.10 6.80
C MET A 81 -3.35 -1.76 7.47
N ASP A 82 -4.04 -0.71 7.01
CA ASP A 82 -5.30 -0.26 7.61
C ASP A 82 -6.44 -1.27 7.43
N ARG A 83 -6.54 -1.91 6.25
CA ARG A 83 -7.52 -2.98 5.99
C ARG A 83 -7.22 -4.22 6.83
N PHE A 84 -5.95 -4.53 7.06
CA PHE A 84 -5.55 -5.61 7.95
C PHE A 84 -5.96 -5.32 9.40
N LEU A 85 -5.64 -4.13 9.91
CA LEU A 85 -6.00 -3.69 11.26
C LEU A 85 -7.52 -3.59 11.47
N THR A 86 -8.27 -3.26 10.41
CA THR A 86 -9.75 -3.29 10.46
C THR A 86 -10.29 -4.69 10.75
N LYS A 87 -9.60 -5.75 10.30
CA LYS A 87 -10.06 -7.15 10.41
C LYS A 87 -9.43 -7.92 11.56
N MET A 88 -8.37 -7.40 12.19
CA MET A 88 -7.53 -8.13 13.12
C MET A 88 -7.26 -7.32 14.38
N LYS A 89 -7.44 -7.94 15.56
CA LYS A 89 -6.96 -7.37 16.82
C LYS A 89 -5.45 -7.64 16.96
N VAL A 90 -4.65 -6.60 16.78
CA VAL A 90 -3.18 -6.66 16.74
C VAL A 90 -2.58 -6.07 18.01
N ARG A 91 -1.47 -6.66 18.49
CA ARG A 91 -0.66 -6.05 19.56
C ARG A 91 0.42 -5.13 18.96
N PRO A 92 0.75 -3.99 19.61
CA PRO A 92 1.76 -3.04 19.13
C PRO A 92 3.09 -3.66 18.70
N LYS A 93 3.56 -4.69 19.40
CA LYS A 93 4.84 -5.38 19.07
C LYS A 93 4.89 -5.98 17.65
N HIS A 94 3.75 -6.21 17.01
CA HIS A 94 3.68 -6.75 15.65
C HIS A 94 3.61 -5.67 14.57
N MET A 95 3.42 -4.41 14.94
CA MET A 95 3.20 -3.32 13.98
C MET A 95 4.38 -3.13 13.04
N GLY A 96 5.61 -3.22 13.52
CA GLY A 96 6.79 -3.15 12.65
C GLY A 96 6.76 -4.22 11.55
N CYS A 97 6.52 -5.48 11.91
CA CYS A 97 6.41 -6.59 10.95
C CYS A 97 5.27 -6.36 9.95
N ILE A 98 4.09 -5.97 10.45
CA ILE A 98 2.90 -5.73 9.63
C ILE A 98 3.16 -4.62 8.61
N SER A 99 3.70 -3.49 9.04
CA SER A 99 4.00 -2.37 8.16
C SER A 99 4.99 -2.76 7.06
N ILE A 100 6.10 -3.41 7.42
CA ILE A 100 7.13 -3.82 6.45
C ILE A 100 6.62 -4.91 5.50
N ALA A 101 5.82 -5.86 5.99
CA ALA A 101 5.16 -6.86 5.14
C ALA A 101 4.19 -6.21 4.15
N SER A 102 3.37 -5.25 4.60
CA SER A 102 2.48 -4.46 3.74
C SER A 102 3.26 -3.66 2.70
N PHE A 103 4.41 -3.09 3.07
CA PHE A 103 5.27 -2.34 2.16
C PHE A 103 5.81 -3.20 1.04
N GLN A 104 6.38 -4.36 1.36
CA GLN A 104 6.92 -5.23 0.33
C GLN A 104 5.83 -5.83 -0.57
N LEU A 105 4.64 -6.14 -0.02
CA LEU A 105 3.48 -6.52 -0.84
C LEU A 105 3.06 -5.40 -1.79
N ALA A 106 3.10 -4.14 -1.32
CA ALA A 106 2.78 -2.98 -2.14
C ALA A 106 3.81 -2.76 -3.25
N CYS A 107 5.11 -2.93 -2.97
CA CYS A 107 6.14 -2.88 -4.01
C CYS A 107 5.85 -3.88 -5.13
N VAL A 108 5.53 -5.12 -4.77
CA VAL A 108 5.19 -6.17 -5.74
C VAL A 108 3.91 -5.83 -6.51
N ALA A 109 2.86 -5.37 -5.83
CA ALA A 109 1.59 -5.05 -6.45
C ALA A 109 1.65 -3.84 -7.41
N VAL A 110 2.48 -2.85 -7.11
CA VAL A 110 2.61 -1.62 -7.91
C VAL A 110 3.61 -1.79 -9.05
N CYS A 111 4.75 -2.44 -8.79
CA CYS A 111 5.84 -2.50 -9.78
C CYS A 111 5.79 -3.76 -10.67
N GLY A 112 5.09 -4.82 -10.23
CA GLY A 112 4.84 -6.02 -11.02
C GLY A 112 6.09 -6.83 -11.38
N ASP A 113 5.92 -7.83 -12.25
CA ASP A 113 6.97 -8.76 -12.72
C ASP A 113 8.02 -8.10 -13.65
N ASN A 114 8.09 -6.76 -13.69
CA ASN A 114 8.99 -5.98 -14.53
C ASN A 114 10.43 -6.03 -14.03
N ASN A 115 11.02 -7.21 -13.97
CA ASN A 115 12.41 -7.47 -13.58
C ASN A 115 12.83 -6.78 -12.26
N HIS A 116 11.89 -6.64 -11.30
CA HIS A 116 12.13 -5.99 -10.02
C HIS A 116 12.41 -4.48 -10.11
N VAL A 117 11.69 -3.78 -10.99
CA VAL A 117 11.90 -2.36 -11.26
C VAL A 117 10.57 -1.60 -11.27
N CYS A 118 10.58 -0.39 -10.73
CA CYS A 118 9.47 0.55 -10.74
C CYS A 118 9.80 1.74 -11.64
N GLU A 119 8.79 2.32 -12.28
CA GLU A 119 8.89 3.61 -12.95
C GLU A 119 8.40 4.70 -12.00
N ASN A 120 9.27 5.66 -11.70
CA ASN A 120 8.92 6.94 -11.10
C ASN A 120 9.01 8.03 -12.18
N SER A 121 8.51 9.24 -11.91
CA SER A 121 8.37 10.32 -12.91
C SER A 121 9.63 10.62 -13.73
N ASP A 122 10.82 10.41 -13.16
CA ASP A 122 12.10 10.78 -13.78
C ASP A 122 13.10 9.61 -13.87
N ALA A 123 12.79 8.44 -13.32
CA ALA A 123 13.77 7.35 -13.19
C ALA A 123 13.13 5.97 -13.07
N THR A 124 13.90 5.01 -13.56
CA THR A 124 13.68 3.58 -13.40
C THR A 124 14.43 3.12 -12.14
N VAL A 125 13.70 2.66 -11.12
CA VAL A 125 14.25 2.40 -9.78
C VAL A 125 14.10 0.93 -9.40
N LEU A 126 15.14 0.34 -8.79
CA LEU A 126 15.08 -1.04 -8.32
C LEU A 126 14.13 -1.17 -7.13
N VAL A 127 13.23 -2.14 -7.20
CA VAL A 127 12.48 -2.57 -6.04
C VAL A 127 13.47 -3.12 -5.00
N PRO A 128 13.31 -2.80 -3.70
CA PRO A 128 14.16 -3.39 -2.67
C PRO A 128 13.73 -4.82 -2.35
N THR A 129 14.69 -5.70 -2.12
CA THR A 129 14.41 -7.08 -1.69
C THR A 129 13.97 -7.13 -0.24
N ALA A 130 13.44 -8.28 0.19
CA ALA A 130 13.13 -8.53 1.60
C ALA A 130 14.32 -8.25 2.54
N GLU A 131 15.53 -8.64 2.11
CA GLU A 131 16.75 -8.47 2.91
C GLU A 131 17.13 -6.99 3.04
N ASP A 132 17.02 -6.23 1.94
CA ASP A 132 17.32 -4.79 1.93
C ASP A 132 16.38 -4.04 2.88
N ILE A 133 15.09 -4.37 2.84
CA ILE A 133 14.09 -3.73 3.71
C ILE A 133 14.32 -4.12 5.17
N LEU A 134 14.62 -5.39 5.46
CA LEU A 134 14.88 -5.84 6.83
C LEU A 134 16.14 -5.18 7.42
N ALA A 135 17.19 -5.02 6.61
CA ALA A 135 18.43 -4.36 7.02
C ALA A 135 18.20 -2.89 7.42
N ILE A 136 17.34 -2.16 6.68
CA ILE A 136 17.13 -0.73 6.91
C ILE A 136 16.00 -0.44 7.91
N SER A 137 14.94 -1.24 7.92
CA SER A 137 13.75 -0.97 8.75
C SER A 137 13.95 -1.17 10.25
N GLN A 138 14.96 -1.93 10.66
CA GLN A 138 15.24 -2.25 12.07
C GLN A 138 14.02 -2.82 12.82
N CYS A 139 13.07 -3.44 12.11
CA CYS A 139 11.80 -3.92 12.68
C CYS A 139 11.95 -5.19 13.54
N ARG A 140 13.19 -5.68 13.74
CA ARG A 140 13.59 -6.88 14.50
C ARG A 140 12.86 -8.17 14.06
N CYS A 141 12.36 -8.21 12.83
CA CYS A 141 11.71 -9.39 12.27
C CYS A 141 12.72 -10.24 11.49
N SER A 142 12.55 -11.56 11.53
CA SER A 142 13.29 -12.44 10.62
C SER A 142 12.66 -12.43 9.22
N ARG A 143 13.42 -12.88 8.21
CA ARG A 143 12.90 -13.17 6.86
C ARG A 143 11.66 -14.07 6.93
N GLY A 144 11.68 -15.10 7.77
CA GLY A 144 10.55 -16.02 7.95
C GLY A 144 9.31 -15.34 8.55
N ASP A 145 9.49 -14.44 9.52
CA ASP A 145 8.38 -13.66 10.09
C ASP A 145 7.74 -12.76 9.05
N LEU A 146 8.56 -12.13 8.21
CA LEU A 146 8.12 -11.26 7.13
C LEU A 146 7.23 -12.01 6.14
N PHE A 147 7.70 -13.13 5.59
CA PHE A 147 6.92 -13.93 4.62
C PHE A 147 5.63 -14.48 5.24
N ARG A 148 5.69 -14.96 6.48
CA ARG A 148 4.48 -15.42 7.19
C ARG A 148 3.47 -14.29 7.37
N MET A 149 3.94 -13.09 7.72
CA MET A 149 3.07 -11.93 7.86
C MET A 149 2.47 -11.50 6.52
N GLN A 150 3.25 -11.53 5.44
CA GLN A 150 2.74 -11.28 4.08
C GLN A 150 1.61 -12.25 3.72
N SER A 151 1.78 -13.55 3.94
CA SER A 151 0.73 -14.55 3.67
C SER A 151 -0.54 -14.26 4.48
N VAL A 152 -0.40 -13.89 5.76
CA VAL A 152 -1.55 -13.58 6.63
C VAL A 152 -2.25 -12.29 6.19
N ILE A 153 -1.51 -11.26 5.82
CA ILE A 153 -2.06 -10.01 5.28
C ILE A 153 -2.81 -10.29 3.98
N SER A 154 -2.17 -10.97 3.02
CA SER A 154 -2.77 -11.36 1.74
C SER A 154 -4.07 -12.13 1.91
N ALA A 155 -4.09 -13.12 2.80
CA ALA A 155 -5.30 -13.89 3.10
C ALA A 155 -6.44 -13.03 3.69
N LYS A 156 -6.10 -12.01 4.49
CA LYS A 156 -7.09 -11.14 5.15
C LYS A 156 -7.56 -9.99 4.27
N THR A 157 -6.70 -9.45 3.41
CA THR A 157 -7.01 -8.27 2.57
C THR A 157 -7.38 -8.64 1.13
N GLY A 158 -7.13 -9.90 0.72
CA GLY A 158 -7.37 -10.36 -0.64
C GLY A 158 -6.40 -9.78 -1.66
N VAL A 159 -5.23 -9.29 -1.22
CA VAL A 159 -4.14 -8.92 -2.13
C VAL A 159 -3.36 -10.19 -2.49
N THR A 160 -3.11 -10.42 -3.77
CA THR A 160 -2.21 -11.48 -4.23
C THR A 160 -0.80 -10.92 -4.28
N ALA A 161 0.14 -11.51 -3.54
CA ALA A 161 1.55 -11.33 -3.85
C ALA A 161 1.82 -12.02 -5.19
N ALA A 162 2.55 -11.40 -6.11
CA ALA A 162 3.06 -12.12 -7.26
C ALA A 162 4.07 -13.18 -6.76
N GLY A 163 3.79 -14.46 -7.02
CA GLY A 163 4.66 -15.62 -6.75
C GLY A 163 4.46 -16.28 -5.40
#